data_AF-A0A830GTP4-F1
#
_entry.id   AF-A0A830GTP4-F1
#
_cell.length_a   1.000
_cell.length_b   1.000
_cell.length_c   1.000
_cell.angle_alpha   90.00
_cell.angle_beta   90.00
_cell.angle_gamma   90.00
#
_symmetry.space_group_name_H-M   'P 1'
#
loop_
_entity.id
_entity.type
_entity.pdbx_description
1 polymer ?
#
loop_
_entity_poly.entity_id
_entity_poly.type
_entity_poly.pdbx_seq_one_letter_code
_entity_poly.pdbx_strand_id
1 'polypeptide(L)'
;MASPQEATILVGKKPTTNYVIATVMQFNQGSKRVTLKARGGAIARAVSAAIMVRDRFLQGQVDIKETRISSDRVQGQGGKDRNVAAIEIVLEKKQ
;
A
#
# COMPACT_ATOMS: atom_id res chain seq x y z
N MET A 1 0.48 0.20 25.29
CA MET A 1 0.92 -0.53 24.08
C MET A 1 1.26 0.52 23.04
N ALA A 2 2.49 0.58 22.54
CA ALA A 2 2.89 1.59 21.57
C ALA A 2 2.09 1.37 20.28
N SER A 3 1.23 2.33 19.92
CA SER A 3 0.58 2.31 18.60
C SER A 3 1.68 2.33 17.54
N PRO A 4 1.72 1.36 16.61
CA PRO A 4 2.68 1.40 15.52
C PRO A 4 2.44 2.71 14.76
N GLN A 5 3.41 3.61 14.80
CA GLN A 5 3.32 4.87 14.06
C GLN A 5 3.29 4.64 12.55
N GLU A 6 3.75 3.46 12.12
CA GLU A 6 3.82 3.02 10.73
C GLU A 6 3.20 1.63 10.57
N ALA A 7 2.34 1.47 9.56
CA ALA A 7 1.79 0.17 9.16
C ALA A 7 2.14 -0.15 7.70
N THR A 8 2.24 -1.43 7.36
CA THR A 8 2.46 -1.89 5.98
C THR A 8 1.36 -2.84 5.55
N ILE A 9 0.84 -2.66 4.34
CA ILE A 9 -0.19 -3.50 3.73
C ILE A 9 0.35 -4.08 2.41
N LEU A 10 0.36 -5.39 2.31
CA LEU A 10 0.77 -6.11 1.11
C LEU A 10 -0.43 -6.28 0.17
N VAL A 11 -0.35 -5.68 -1.01
CA VAL A 11 -1.40 -5.73 -2.03
C VAL A 11 -1.15 -6.92 -2.96
N GLY A 12 -2.14 -7.79 -3.04
CA GLY A 12 -2.14 -9.02 -3.82
C GLY A 12 -3.41 -9.13 -4.65
N LYS A 13 -4.00 -10.33 -4.69
CA LYS A 13 -5.14 -10.67 -5.58
C LYS A 13 -6.54 -10.37 -4.99
N LYS A 14 -6.66 -9.92 -3.74
CA LYS A 14 -7.98 -9.59 -3.17
C LYS A 14 -8.59 -8.39 -3.89
N PRO A 15 -9.91 -8.15 -3.81
CA PRO A 15 -10.52 -6.94 -4.37
C PRO A 15 -9.88 -5.65 -3.81
N THR A 16 -9.85 -4.59 -4.61
CA THR A 16 -9.25 -3.29 -4.24
C THR A 16 -9.80 -2.75 -2.91
N THR A 17 -11.12 -2.85 -2.73
CA THR A 17 -11.82 -2.37 -1.54
C THR A 17 -11.30 -2.99 -0.24
N ASN A 18 -10.85 -4.24 -0.25
CA ASN A 18 -10.28 -4.88 0.94
C ASN A 18 -9.01 -4.15 1.42
N TYR A 19 -8.19 -3.67 0.49
CA TYR A 19 -6.98 -2.92 0.81
C TYR A 19 -7.30 -1.50 1.26
N VAL A 20 -8.34 -0.89 0.70
CA VAL A 20 -8.88 0.40 1.17
C VAL A 20 -9.33 0.29 2.62
N ILE A 21 -10.19 -0.69 2.94
CA ILE A 21 -10.70 -0.91 4.31
C ILE A 21 -9.54 -1.15 5.28
N ALA A 22 -8.59 -2.01 4.92
CA ALA A 22 -7.42 -2.27 5.77
C ALA A 22 -6.60 -0.99 6.03
N THR A 23 -6.45 -0.13 5.03
CA THR A 23 -5.72 1.15 5.15
C THR A 23 -6.45 2.10 6.09
N VAL A 24 -7.76 2.25 5.92
CA VAL A 24 -8.60 3.09 6.79
C VAL A 24 -8.55 2.58 8.23
N MET A 25 -8.66 1.27 8.44
CA MET A 25 -8.55 0.68 9.78
C MET A 25 -7.21 1.02 10.45
N GLN A 26 -6.09 0.97 9.72
CA GLN A 26 -4.78 1.31 10.28
C GLN A 26 -4.70 2.77 10.73
N PHE A 27 -5.22 3.70 9.93
CA PHE A 27 -5.29 5.12 10.31
C PHE A 27 -6.21 5.37 11.51
N ASN A 28 -7.34 4.64 11.59
CA ASN A 28 -8.27 4.71 12.73
C ASN A 28 -7.67 4.11 14.01
N GLN A 29 -6.80 3.10 13.89
CA GLN A 29 -6.04 2.52 15.01
C GLN A 29 -4.86 3.39 15.47
N GLY A 30 -4.66 4.56 14.85
CA GLY A 30 -3.66 5.55 15.27
C GLY A 30 -2.36 5.52 14.47
N SER A 31 -2.26 4.74 13.40
CA SER A 31 -1.11 4.85 12.48
C SER A 31 -1.04 6.27 11.92
N LYS A 32 0.16 6.87 11.91
CA LYS A 32 0.41 8.15 11.25
C LYS A 32 0.73 7.96 9.77
N ARG A 33 1.31 6.80 9.45
CA ARG A 33 1.77 6.43 8.12
C ARG A 33 1.37 5.00 7.78
N VAL A 34 0.88 4.79 6.56
CA VAL A 34 0.55 3.46 6.03
C VAL A 34 1.22 3.29 4.67
N THR A 35 1.98 2.22 4.51
CA THR A 35 2.68 1.91 3.25
C THR A 35 1.98 0.76 2.52
N LEU A 36 1.49 1.02 1.31
CA LEU A 36 0.98 -0.02 0.40
C LEU A 36 2.15 -0.55 -0.43
N LYS A 37 2.46 -1.85 -0.30
CA LYS A 37 3.49 -2.50 -1.12
C LYS A 37 2.87 -3.48 -2.10
N ALA A 38 3.28 -3.43 -3.36
CA ALA A 38 2.79 -4.33 -4.39
C ALA A 38 3.88 -4.65 -5.42
N ARG A 39 3.67 -5.73 -6.15
CA ARG A 39 4.55 -6.14 -7.26
C ARG A 39 3.77 -6.72 -8.43
N GLY A 40 4.34 -6.61 -9.63
CA GLY A 40 3.74 -7.07 -10.88
C GLY A 40 2.33 -6.49 -11.09
N GLY A 41 1.38 -7.32 -11.51
CA GLY A 41 0.01 -6.88 -11.80
C GLY A 41 -0.78 -6.32 -10.60
N ALA A 42 -0.29 -6.50 -9.36
CA ALA A 42 -0.93 -5.90 -8.20
C ALA A 42 -0.64 -4.38 -8.04
N ILE A 43 0.33 -3.84 -8.80
CA ILE A 43 0.68 -2.40 -8.77
C ILE A 43 -0.53 -1.53 -9.07
N ALA A 44 -1.28 -1.83 -10.14
CA ALA A 44 -2.49 -1.08 -10.48
C ALA A 44 -3.49 -1.03 -9.33
N ARG A 45 -3.64 -2.16 -8.62
CA ARG A 45 -4.55 -2.30 -7.49
C ARG A 45 -4.10 -1.46 -6.28
N ALA A 46 -2.80 -1.41 -6.01
CA ALA A 46 -2.24 -0.59 -4.95
C ALA A 46 -2.41 0.91 -5.23
N VAL A 47 -2.16 1.33 -6.48
CA VAL A 47 -2.40 2.71 -6.93
C VAL A 47 -3.88 3.07 -6.78
N SER A 48 -4.80 2.23 -7.27
CA SER A 48 -6.24 2.49 -7.11
C SER A 48 -6.66 2.58 -5.64
N ALA A 49 -6.13 1.71 -4.77
CA ALA A 49 -6.42 1.76 -3.35
C ALA A 49 -5.92 3.07 -2.70
N ALA A 50 -4.70 3.50 -3.02
CA ALA A 50 -4.14 4.75 -2.51
C ALA A 50 -4.98 5.97 -2.91
N ILE A 51 -5.37 6.05 -4.18
CA ILE A 51 -6.22 7.12 -4.72
C ILE A 51 -7.59 7.12 -4.02
N MET A 52 -8.23 5.96 -3.90
CA MET A 52 -9.52 5.86 -3.19
C MET A 52 -9.40 6.31 -1.73
N VAL A 53 -8.36 5.89 -1.01
CA VAL A 53 -8.14 6.30 0.37
C VAL A 53 -8.01 7.82 0.48
N ARG A 54 -7.16 8.44 -0.34
CA ARG A 54 -6.93 9.89 -0.33
C ARG A 54 -8.17 10.69 -0.75
N ASP A 55 -8.83 10.30 -1.83
CA ASP A 55 -9.83 11.14 -2.50
C ASP A 55 -11.28 10.87 -2.03
N ARG A 56 -11.57 9.65 -1.55
CA ARG A 56 -12.94 9.24 -1.21
C ARG A 56 -13.15 8.88 0.25
N PHE A 57 -12.21 8.17 0.88
CA PHE A 57 -12.45 7.59 2.21
C PHE A 57 -11.88 8.42 3.37
N LEU A 58 -10.71 9.04 3.19
CA LEU A 58 -10.03 9.89 4.17
C LEU A 58 -9.72 11.26 3.57
N GLN A 59 -10.66 11.80 2.79
CA GLN A 59 -10.54 13.07 2.11
C GLN A 59 -10.17 14.18 3.09
N GLY A 60 -9.11 14.93 2.75
CA GLY A 60 -8.58 16.02 3.58
C GLY A 60 -7.81 15.58 4.82
N GLN A 61 -7.78 14.28 5.15
CA GLN A 61 -7.11 13.76 6.36
C GLN A 61 -5.78 13.06 6.05
N VAL A 62 -5.62 12.51 4.86
CA VAL A 62 -4.43 11.75 4.44
C VAL A 62 -3.95 12.23 3.07
N ASP A 63 -2.64 12.23 2.84
CA ASP A 63 -2.04 12.44 1.52
C ASP A 63 -1.08 11.32 1.11
N ILE A 64 -0.79 11.25 -0.19
CA ILE A 64 0.29 10.41 -0.71
C ILE A 64 1.60 11.19 -0.53
N LYS A 65 2.42 10.76 0.43
CA LYS A 65 3.68 11.41 0.77
C LYS A 65 4.80 11.07 -0.21
N GLU A 66 4.88 9.81 -0.62
CA GLU A 66 5.96 9.29 -1.43
C GLU A 66 5.51 8.07 -2.24
N THR A 67 6.06 7.90 -3.43
CA THR A 67 5.93 6.68 -4.21
C THR A 67 7.32 6.22 -4.63
N ARG A 68 7.69 5.00 -4.25
CA ARG A 68 8.96 4.37 -4.61
C ARG A 68 8.71 3.25 -5.61
N ILE A 69 9.52 3.21 -6.67
CA ILE A 69 9.47 2.16 -7.69
C ILE A 69 10.80 1.41 -7.64
N SER A 70 10.74 0.09 -7.64
CA SER A 70 11.91 -0.78 -7.58
C SER A 70 11.66 -2.08 -8.35
N SER A 71 12.66 -2.95 -8.36
CA SER A 71 12.52 -4.34 -8.82
C SER A 71 12.63 -5.30 -7.65
N ASP A 72 11.75 -6.29 -7.58
CA ASP A 72 11.79 -7.37 -6.61
C ASP A 72 12.16 -8.69 -7.31
N ARG A 73 12.90 -9.57 -6.62
CA ARG A 73 13.27 -10.90 -7.13
C ARG A 73 12.27 -11.93 -6.62
N VAL A 74 11.63 -12.62 -7.55
CA VAL A 74 10.66 -13.67 -7.23
C VAL A 74 11.10 -14.96 -7.85
N GLN A 75 11.10 -16.02 -7.05
CA GLN A 75 11.40 -17.36 -7.52
C GLN A 75 10.24 -17.86 -8.39
N GLY A 76 10.50 -18.14 -9.67
CA GLY A 76 9.53 -18.68 -10.60
C GLY A 76 9.33 -20.19 -10.46
N GLN A 77 8.33 -20.75 -11.14
CA GLN A 77 8.22 -22.20 -11.31
C GLN A 77 9.45 -22.71 -12.07
N GLY A 78 10.16 -23.69 -11.49
CA GLY A 78 11.40 -24.24 -12.06
C GLY A 78 12.68 -23.63 -11.52
N GLY A 79 12.63 -22.84 -10.43
CA GLY A 79 13.82 -22.40 -9.70
C GLY A 79 14.61 -21.26 -10.35
N LYS A 80 14.13 -20.70 -11.47
CA LYS A 80 14.70 -19.48 -12.06
C LYS A 80 14.11 -18.25 -11.41
N ASP A 81 14.99 -17.37 -10.91
CA ASP A 81 14.61 -16.06 -10.42
C ASP A 81 14.13 -15.17 -11.56
N ARG A 82 13.08 -14.40 -11.29
CA ARG A 82 12.57 -13.38 -12.20
C ARG A 82 12.48 -12.05 -11.47
N ASN A 83 12.99 -11.01 -12.12
CA ASN A 83 12.76 -9.64 -11.68
C ASN A 83 11.33 -9.22 -12.03
N VAL A 84 10.61 -8.68 -11.05
CA VAL A 84 9.29 -8.08 -11.23
C VAL A 84 9.31 -6.65 -10.76
N ALA A 85 8.57 -5.77 -11.44
CA ALA A 85 8.37 -4.41 -10.95
C ALA A 85 7.69 -4.43 -9.58
N ALA A 86 8.11 -3.54 -8.69
CA ALA A 86 7.55 -3.34 -7.37
C ALA A 86 7.29 -1.85 -7.12
N ILE A 87 6.29 -1.56 -6.28
CA ILE A 87 5.92 -0.22 -5.87
C ILE A 87 5.68 -0.19 -4.36
N GLU A 88 6.09 0.91 -3.73
CA GLU A 88 5.69 1.28 -2.39
C GLU A 88 5.01 2.65 -2.44
N ILE A 89 3.80 2.76 -1.90
CA ILE A 89 3.06 4.01 -1.84
C ILE A 89 2.87 4.36 -0.37
N VAL A 90 3.44 5.48 0.06
CA VAL A 90 3.37 5.94 1.45
C VAL A 90 2.23 6.93 1.57
N LEU A 91 1.22 6.56 2.36
CA LEU A 91 0.12 7.43 2.77
C LEU A 91 0.40 7.96 4.17
N GLU A 92 0.20 9.25 4.41
CA GLU A 92 0.48 9.90 5.69
C GLU A 92 -0.65 10.86 6.08
N LYS A 93 -1.00 10.91 7.38
CA LYS A 93 -1.99 11.87 7.88
C LYS A 93 -1.49 13.30 7.65
N LYS A 94 -2.38 14.17 7.16
CA LYS A 94 -2.18 15.62 7.15
C LYS A 94 -2.16 16.08 8.61
N GLN A 95 -1.15 16.87 8.98
CA GLN A 95 -1.10 17.51 10.29
C GLN A 95 -2.22 18.53 10.43
#